data_AF-A0A644VW56-F1
#
_entry.id   AF-A0A644VW56-F1
#
_cell.length_a   1.000
_cell.length_b   1.000
_cell.length_c   1.000
_cell.angle_alpha   90.00
_cell.angle_beta   90.00
_cell.angle_gamma   90.00
#
_symmetry.space_group_name_H-M   'P 1'
#
loop_
_entity.id
_entity.type
_entity.pdbx_description
1 polymer ?
#
loop_
_entity_poly.entity_id
_entity_poly.type
_entity_poly.pdbx_seq_one_letter_code
_entity_poly.pdbx_strand_id
1 'polypeptide(L)'
;MAMPMQVSLDEILSMLLARVDGLALSDENSKSKFNIITRILYKKGIITDQDVIDSIREEHRMLKSLGLIAEEPEEDVVESIAANILQWIKGDVDALKKGMEEYEKKMQEAMNRQNQKPKIDVASPAVLQQLDRMGGKQGGSKLIL
;
A
#
# COMPACT_ATOMS: atom_id res chain seq x y z
N MET A 1 46.93 6.58 -4.90
CA MET A 1 46.12 5.75 -5.81
C MET A 1 44.85 5.39 -5.08
N ALA A 2 43.68 5.83 -5.55
CA ALA A 2 42.40 5.40 -4.99
C ALA A 2 42.12 3.99 -5.50
N MET A 3 42.16 3.00 -4.61
CA MET A 3 41.79 1.62 -4.94
C MET A 3 40.30 1.60 -5.30
N PRO A 4 39.89 0.98 -6.41
CA PRO A 4 38.47 0.80 -6.72
C PRO A 4 37.87 -0.12 -5.66
N MET A 5 36.94 0.41 -4.84
CA MET A 5 36.16 -0.41 -3.91
C MET A 5 35.35 -1.41 -4.71
N GLN A 6 35.73 -2.70 -4.65
CA GLN A 6 34.91 -3.80 -5.14
C GLN A 6 33.84 -4.08 -4.10
N VAL A 7 32.70 -3.42 -4.23
CA VAL A 7 31.54 -3.67 -3.35
C VAL A 7 30.88 -4.97 -3.80
N SER A 8 30.76 -5.94 -2.89
CA SER A 8 30.09 -7.21 -3.18
C SER A 8 28.55 -7.05 -3.17
N LEU A 9 27.82 -7.95 -3.83
CA LEU A 9 26.35 -7.91 -3.83
C LEU A 9 25.79 -7.97 -2.40
N ASP A 10 26.40 -8.79 -1.53
CA ASP A 10 25.99 -8.92 -0.13
C ASP A 10 26.22 -7.63 0.67
N GLU A 11 27.27 -6.89 0.34
CA GLU A 11 27.56 -5.58 0.95
C GLU A 11 26.55 -4.52 0.48
N ILE A 12 26.16 -4.53 -0.80
CA ILE A 12 25.06 -3.69 -1.31
C ILE A 12 23.74 -4.05 -0.61
N LEU A 13 23.42 -5.34 -0.49
CA LEU A 13 22.20 -5.80 0.18
C LEU A 13 22.19 -5.41 1.66
N SER A 14 23.32 -5.56 2.35
CA SER A 14 23.46 -5.16 3.76
C SER A 14 23.31 -3.65 3.94
N MET A 15 23.89 -2.85 3.05
CA MET A 15 23.71 -1.39 3.06
C MET A 15 22.27 -0.98 2.76
N LEU A 16 21.59 -1.68 1.83
CA LEU A 16 20.18 -1.43 1.53
C LEU A 16 19.28 -1.78 2.72
N LEU A 17 19.50 -2.94 3.36
CA LEU A 17 18.76 -3.36 4.55
C LEU A 17 18.92 -2.36 5.69
N ALA A 18 20.17 -1.95 5.99
CA ALA A 18 20.42 -0.96 7.03
C ALA A 18 19.71 0.38 6.76
N ARG A 19 19.61 0.78 5.48
CA ARG A 19 18.88 1.99 5.09
C ARG A 19 17.37 1.82 5.22
N VAL A 20 16.84 0.66 4.85
CA VAL A 20 15.41 0.33 5.00
C VAL A 20 15.03 0.33 6.48
N ASP A 21 15.82 -0.31 7.33
CA ASP A 21 15.61 -0.33 8.78
C ASP A 21 15.64 1.08 9.37
N GLY A 22 16.60 1.90 8.93
CA GLY A 22 16.69 3.30 9.33
C GLY A 22 15.46 4.13 8.93
N LEU A 23 14.92 3.89 7.72
CA LEU A 23 13.68 4.55 7.26
C LEU A 23 12.47 4.09 8.07
N ALA A 24 12.35 2.79 8.34
CA ALA A 24 11.27 2.24 9.15
C ALA A 24 11.27 2.83 10.57
N LEU A 25 12.44 2.89 11.23
CA LEU A 25 12.57 3.50 12.55
C LEU A 25 12.23 5.00 12.55
N SER A 26 12.63 5.72 11.50
CA SER A 26 12.33 7.14 11.34
C SER A 26 10.83 7.39 11.18
N ASP A 27 10.18 6.55 10.38
CA ASP A 27 8.74 6.59 10.13
C ASP A 27 7.95 6.32 11.43
N GLU A 28 8.29 5.26 12.17
CA GLU A 28 7.66 4.95 13.46
C GLU A 28 7.83 6.06 14.51
N ASN A 29 9.03 6.65 14.59
CA ASN A 29 9.26 7.80 15.46
C ASN A 29 8.41 9.02 15.07
N SER A 30 8.24 9.26 13.77
CA SER A 30 7.44 10.36 13.24
C SER A 30 5.95 10.15 13.54
N LYS A 31 5.42 8.94 13.30
CA LYS A 31 4.05 8.55 13.68
C LYS A 31 3.82 8.73 15.17
N SER A 32 4.76 8.30 16.01
CA SER A 32 4.65 8.43 17.47
C SER A 32 4.53 9.89 17.91
N LYS A 33 5.43 10.77 17.43
CA LYS A 33 5.38 12.20 17.73
C LYS A 33 4.10 12.85 17.23
N PHE A 34 3.68 12.51 16.01
CA PHE A 34 2.43 13.01 15.43
C PHE A 34 1.22 12.61 16.27
N ASN A 35 1.12 11.35 16.66
CA ASN A 35 0.02 10.84 17.49
C ASN A 35 -0.01 11.54 18.86
N ILE A 36 1.15 11.76 19.49
CA ILE A 36 1.24 12.47 20.79
C ILE A 36 0.71 13.90 20.66
N ILE A 37 1.22 14.66 19.68
CA ILE A 37 0.86 16.07 19.49
C ILE A 37 -0.63 16.17 19.14
N THR A 38 -1.09 15.40 18.17
CA THR A 38 -2.49 15.45 17.71
C THR A 38 -3.46 15.02 18.83
N ARG A 39 -3.10 14.04 19.65
CA ARG A 39 -3.89 13.67 20.83
C ARG A 39 -3.95 14.80 21.87
N ILE A 40 -2.88 15.54 22.07
CA ILE A 40 -2.89 16.72 22.95
C ILE A 40 -3.85 17.78 22.41
N LEU A 41 -3.80 18.05 21.10
CA LEU A 41 -4.69 19.02 20.45
C LEU A 41 -6.16 18.60 20.53
N TYR A 42 -6.44 17.31 20.28
CA TYR A 42 -7.78 16.73 20.40
C TYR A 42 -8.32 16.85 21.83
N LYS A 43 -7.53 16.47 22.85
CA LYS A 43 -7.92 16.59 24.27
C LYS A 43 -8.19 18.04 24.71
N LYS A 44 -7.56 19.01 24.06
CA LYS A 44 -7.79 20.44 24.28
C LYS A 44 -9.00 20.99 23.52
N GLY A 45 -9.67 20.17 22.70
CA GLY A 45 -10.79 20.58 21.86
C GLY A 45 -10.38 21.48 20.69
N ILE A 46 -9.09 21.52 20.34
CA ILE A 46 -8.58 22.31 19.21
C ILE A 46 -8.87 21.59 17.88
N ILE A 47 -8.86 20.26 17.91
CA ILE A 47 -9.22 19.39 16.80
C ILE A 47 -10.41 18.55 17.25
N THR A 48 -11.42 18.45 16.41
CA THR A 48 -12.63 17.66 16.60
C THR A 48 -12.71 16.51 15.58
N ASP A 49 -13.64 15.59 15.79
CA ASP A 49 -13.93 14.52 14.83
C ASP A 49 -14.30 15.09 13.45
N GLN A 50 -15.07 16.18 13.42
CA GLN A 50 -15.51 16.83 12.19
C GLN A 50 -14.34 17.47 11.44
N ASP A 51 -13.40 18.11 12.16
CA ASP A 51 -12.22 18.70 11.54
C ASP A 51 -11.39 17.66 10.79
N VAL A 52 -11.30 16.43 11.31
CA VAL A 52 -10.59 15.32 10.66
C VAL A 52 -11.34 14.87 9.39
N ILE A 53 -12.66 14.70 9.47
CA ILE A 53 -13.50 14.30 8.33
C ILE A 53 -13.39 15.34 7.21
N ASP A 54 -13.55 16.62 7.54
CA ASP A 54 -13.51 17.71 6.57
C ASP A 54 -12.14 17.85 5.95
N SER A 55 -11.07 17.70 6.73
CA SER A 55 -9.69 17.69 6.21
C SER A 55 -9.44 16.57 5.21
N ILE A 56 -9.97 15.36 5.45
CA ILE A 56 -9.85 14.23 4.50
C ILE A 56 -10.58 14.55 3.19
N ARG A 57 -11.78 15.14 3.29
CA ARG A 57 -12.56 15.53 2.11
C ARG A 57 -11.86 16.64 1.31
N GLU A 58 -11.28 17.61 2.00
CA GLU A 58 -10.46 18.65 1.38
C GLU A 58 -9.22 18.10 0.69
N GLU A 59 -8.51 17.17 1.33
CA GLU A 59 -7.34 16.51 0.73
C GLU A 59 -7.71 15.80 -0.57
N HIS A 60 -8.78 14.99 -0.58
CA HIS A 60 -9.19 14.28 -1.79
C HIS A 60 -9.69 15.22 -2.89
N ARG A 61 -10.38 16.32 -2.53
CA ARG A 61 -10.73 17.38 -3.49
C ARG A 61 -9.50 18.03 -4.11
N MET A 62 -8.47 18.29 -3.30
CA MET A 62 -7.20 18.84 -3.75
C MET A 62 -6.49 17.84 -4.69
N LEU A 63 -6.40 16.56 -4.33
CA LEU A 63 -5.80 15.52 -5.17
C LEU A 63 -6.51 15.36 -6.52
N LYS A 64 -7.84 15.44 -6.54
CA LYS A 64 -8.63 15.43 -7.78
C LYS A 64 -8.37 16.68 -8.62
N SER A 65 -8.30 17.85 -7.99
CA SER A 65 -7.99 19.11 -8.67
C SER A 65 -6.58 19.11 -9.29
N LEU A 66 -5.64 18.39 -8.69
CA LEU A 66 -4.29 18.15 -9.24
C LEU A 66 -4.26 17.08 -10.34
N GLY A 67 -5.37 16.38 -10.59
CA GLY A 67 -5.44 15.28 -11.56
C GLY A 67 -4.73 14.00 -11.11
N LEU A 68 -4.45 13.85 -9.81
CA LEU A 68 -3.80 12.66 -9.24
C LEU A 68 -4.79 11.51 -9.02
N ILE A 69 -6.07 11.83 -8.87
CA ILE A 69 -7.17 10.87 -8.76
C ILE A 69 -8.30 11.26 -9.72
N ALA A 70 -9.04 10.27 -10.21
CA ALA A 70 -10.12 10.50 -11.18
C ALA A 70 -11.40 11.03 -10.50
N GLU A 71 -11.73 10.49 -9.32
CA GLU A 71 -12.97 10.78 -8.60
C GLU A 71 -12.68 10.95 -7.11
N GLU A 72 -13.56 11.69 -6.42
CA GLU A 72 -13.53 11.79 -4.97
C GLU A 72 -14.08 10.50 -4.36
N PRO A 73 -13.55 10.04 -3.21
CA PRO A 73 -14.10 8.89 -2.52
C PRO A 73 -15.54 9.17 -2.05
N GLU A 74 -16.35 8.11 -2.02
CA GLU A 74 -17.67 8.13 -1.42
C GLU A 74 -17.60 8.45 0.09
N GLU A 75 -18.68 8.98 0.64
CA GLU A 75 -18.71 9.47 2.03
C GLU A 75 -18.44 8.36 3.05
N ASP A 76 -18.88 7.13 2.79
CA ASP A 76 -18.60 5.97 3.63
C ASP A 76 -17.10 5.64 3.72
N VAL A 77 -16.38 5.83 2.62
CA VAL A 77 -14.92 5.68 2.56
C VAL A 77 -14.24 6.79 3.35
N VAL A 78 -14.69 8.04 3.21
CA VAL A 78 -14.17 9.18 3.99
C VAL A 78 -14.36 8.95 5.48
N GLU A 79 -15.56 8.55 5.90
CA GLU A 79 -15.86 8.22 7.29
C GLU A 79 -15.01 7.07 7.81
N SER A 80 -14.79 6.02 6.99
CA SER A 80 -13.93 4.89 7.36
C SER A 80 -12.47 5.32 7.57
N ILE A 81 -11.95 6.20 6.71
CA ILE A 81 -10.59 6.74 6.86
C ILE A 81 -10.52 7.59 8.13
N ALA A 82 -11.50 8.48 8.34
CA ALA A 82 -11.56 9.33 9.52
C ALA A 82 -11.63 8.50 10.82
N ALA A 83 -12.48 7.48 10.86
CA ALA A 83 -12.62 6.59 12.01
C ALA A 83 -11.28 5.92 12.36
N ASN A 84 -10.52 5.46 11.36
CA ASN A 84 -9.21 4.87 11.59
C ASN A 84 -8.21 5.88 12.19
N ILE A 85 -8.12 7.08 11.63
CA ILE A 85 -7.26 8.15 12.16
C ILE A 85 -7.67 8.50 13.60
N LEU A 86 -8.97 8.63 13.84
CA LEU A 86 -9.51 8.98 15.15
C LEU A 86 -9.25 7.91 16.21
N GLN A 87 -9.24 6.62 15.86
CA GLN A 87 -8.84 5.55 16.79
C GLN A 87 -7.42 5.78 17.34
N TRP A 88 -6.48 6.15 16.46
CA TRP A 88 -5.10 6.47 16.86
C TRP A 88 -5.00 7.76 17.68
N ILE A 89 -5.72 8.80 17.27
CA ILE A 89 -5.74 10.09 17.99
C ILE A 89 -6.32 9.91 19.39
N LYS A 90 -7.49 9.25 19.51
CA LYS A 90 -8.18 8.99 20.78
C LYS A 90 -7.41 7.99 21.65
N GLY A 91 -6.65 7.09 21.03
CA GLY A 91 -5.87 6.08 21.71
C GLY A 91 -6.71 4.92 22.23
N ASP A 92 -7.70 4.53 21.45
CA ASP A 92 -8.55 3.39 21.75
C ASP A 92 -7.78 2.09 21.47
N VAL A 93 -7.09 1.60 22.51
CA VAL A 93 -6.24 0.40 22.41
C VAL A 93 -7.05 -0.84 22.05
N ASP A 94 -8.28 -0.95 22.56
CA ASP A 94 -9.11 -2.13 22.33
C ASP A 94 -9.62 -2.17 20.88
N ALA A 95 -10.07 -1.02 20.35
CA ALA A 95 -10.42 -0.90 18.93
C ALA A 95 -9.22 -1.19 18.01
N LEU A 96 -8.03 -0.70 18.37
CA LEU A 96 -6.81 -0.94 17.60
C LEU A 96 -6.42 -2.42 17.60
N LYS A 97 -6.45 -3.10 18.75
CA LYS A 97 -6.21 -4.55 18.84
C LYS A 97 -7.18 -5.34 17.98
N LYS A 98 -8.47 -5.03 18.08
CA LYS A 98 -9.51 -5.67 17.26
C LYS A 98 -9.27 -5.44 15.77
N GLY A 99 -8.89 -4.22 15.37
CA GLY A 99 -8.52 -3.91 14.00
C GLY A 99 -7.33 -4.73 13.50
N MET A 100 -6.30 -4.94 14.34
CA MET A 100 -5.16 -5.80 14.01
C MET A 100 -5.56 -7.27 13.84
N GLU A 101 -6.41 -7.79 14.72
CA GLU A 101 -6.93 -9.17 14.62
C GLU A 101 -7.75 -9.38 13.34
N GLU A 102 -8.62 -8.43 13.00
CA GLU A 102 -9.43 -8.48 11.77
C GLU A 102 -8.56 -8.38 10.52
N TYR A 103 -7.53 -7.53 10.54
CA TYR A 103 -6.56 -7.42 9.44
C TYR A 103 -5.78 -8.72 9.26
N GLU A 104 -5.25 -9.29 10.34
CA GLU A 104 -4.52 -10.56 10.30
C GLU A 104 -5.41 -11.69 9.76
N LYS A 105 -6.66 -11.77 10.24
CA LYS A 105 -7.62 -12.75 9.74
C LYS A 105 -7.90 -12.59 8.24
N LYS A 106 -8.15 -11.36 7.77
CA LYS A 106 -8.33 -11.07 6.34
C LYS A 106 -7.10 -11.44 5.52
N MET A 107 -5.90 -11.17 6.03
CA MET A 107 -4.64 -11.52 5.38
C MET A 107 -4.46 -13.04 5.29
N GLN A 108 -4.71 -13.77 6.38
CA GLN A 108 -4.68 -15.23 6.40
C GLN A 108 -5.72 -15.83 5.45
N GLU A 109 -6.95 -15.30 5.42
CA GLU A 109 -7.98 -15.71 4.48
C GLU A 109 -7.60 -15.43 3.03
N ALA A 110 -6.95 -14.30 2.73
CA ALA A 110 -6.45 -13.98 1.40
C ALA A 110 -5.32 -14.93 0.97
N MET A 111 -4.37 -15.24 1.86
CA MET A 111 -3.32 -16.24 1.62
C MET A 111 -3.91 -17.64 1.43
N ASN A 112 -4.90 -18.02 2.24
CA ASN A 112 -5.59 -19.30 2.10
C ASN A 112 -6.39 -19.39 0.80
N ARG A 113 -7.06 -18.31 0.39
CA ARG A 113 -7.72 -18.22 -0.93
C ARG A 113 -6.72 -18.27 -2.07
N GLN A 114 -5.54 -17.68 -1.91
CA GLN A 114 -4.46 -17.76 -2.91
C GLN A 114 -3.87 -19.18 -3.00
N ASN A 115 -3.75 -19.89 -1.87
CA ASN A 115 -3.33 -21.29 -1.82
C ASN A 115 -4.42 -22.27 -2.28
N GLN A 116 -5.70 -21.89 -2.22
CA GLN A 116 -6.86 -22.68 -2.68
C GLN A 116 -7.29 -22.36 -4.12
N LYS A 117 -6.88 -21.22 -4.69
CA LYS A 117 -6.98 -21.03 -6.14
C LYS A 117 -6.15 -22.13 -6.79
N PRO A 118 -6.70 -22.90 -7.76
CA PRO A 118 -5.88 -23.84 -8.50
C PRO A 118 -4.69 -23.05 -9.05
N LYS A 119 -3.47 -23.60 -8.90
CA LYS A 119 -2.27 -23.06 -9.55
C LYS A 119 -2.64 -22.91 -11.03
N ILE A 120 -3.02 -21.70 -11.44
CA ILE A 120 -2.94 -21.35 -12.84
C ILE A 120 -1.45 -21.38 -13.06
N ASP A 121 -0.95 -22.42 -13.73
CA ASP A 121 0.39 -22.44 -14.29
C ASP A 121 0.41 -21.32 -15.32
N VAL A 122 0.53 -20.08 -14.83
CA VAL A 122 0.79 -18.92 -15.66
C VAL A 122 2.22 -19.15 -16.11
N ALA A 123 2.31 -19.79 -17.28
CA ALA A 123 3.54 -19.91 -18.05
C ALA A 123 4.29 -18.59 -17.93
N SER A 124 5.55 -18.65 -17.49
CA SER A 124 6.37 -17.45 -17.36
C SER A 124 6.33 -16.66 -18.69
N PRO A 125 6.46 -15.33 -18.68
CA PRO A 125 6.42 -14.54 -19.91
C PRO A 125 7.37 -15.06 -21.01
N ALA A 126 8.46 -15.74 -20.60
CA ALA A 126 9.38 -16.43 -21.49
C ALA A 126 8.75 -17.61 -22.27
N VAL A 127 7.85 -18.38 -21.64
CA VAL A 127 7.13 -19.50 -22.28
C VAL A 127 6.06 -18.98 -23.25
N LEU A 128 5.37 -17.87 -22.91
CA LEU A 128 4.45 -17.20 -23.84
C LEU A 128 5.19 -16.65 -25.07
N GLN A 129 6.36 -16.05 -24.88
CA GLN A 129 7.20 -15.58 -25.99
C GLN A 129 7.76 -16.73 -26.85
N GLN A 130 8.00 -17.91 -26.27
CA GLN A 130 8.40 -19.10 -27.03
C GLN A 130 7.26 -19.66 -27.87
N LEU A 131 6.04 -19.71 -27.34
CA LEU A 131 4.85 -20.14 -28.06
C LEU A 131 4.50 -19.17 -29.21
N ASP A 132 4.62 -17.87 -28.99
CA ASP A 132 4.40 -16.84 -30.02
C ASP A 132 5.42 -16.95 -31.17
N ARG A 133 6.67 -17.33 -30.86
CA ARG A 133 7.70 -17.64 -31.87
C ARG A 133 7.48 -18.98 -32.58
N MET A 134 6.85 -19.96 -31.94
CA MET A 134 6.55 -21.26 -32.52
C MET A 134 5.25 -21.27 -33.34
N GLY A 135 4.30 -20.36 -33.08
CA GLY A 135 3.01 -20.24 -33.78
C GLY A 135 3.07 -19.56 -35.16
N GLY A 136 4.24 -19.08 -35.59
CA GLY A 136 4.38 -18.32 -36.82
C GLY A 136 4.67 -19.17 -38.08
N LYS A 137 3.62 -19.75 -38.70
CA LYS A 137 3.39 -19.83 -40.18
C LYS A 137 2.32 -20.86 -40.59
N GLN A 138 1.15 -20.36 -40.98
CA GLN A 138 0.27 -20.86 -42.07
C GLN A 138 -0.76 -19.74 -42.25
N GLY A 139 -0.75 -18.93 -43.30
CA GLY A 139 -0.85 -19.30 -44.71
C GLY A 139 -2.13 -18.62 -45.23
N GLY A 140 -1.98 -17.55 -45.99
CA GLY A 140 -3.10 -16.75 -46.48
C GLY A 140 -3.97 -17.44 -47.53
N SER A 141 -5.15 -16.86 -47.71
CA SER A 141 -6.11 -17.00 -48.83
C SER A 141 -6.88 -18.32 -48.95
N LYS A 142 -8.21 -18.27 -48.80
CA LYS A 142 -9.17 -18.03 -49.88
C LYS A 142 -10.61 -17.96 -49.33
N LEU A 143 -11.42 -17.15 -50.02
CA LEU A 143 -12.87 -16.93 -49.85
C LEU A 143 -13.66 -18.25 -49.74
N ILE A 144 -14.90 -18.20 -49.20
CA ILE A 144 -16.17 -18.32 -49.96
C ILE A 144 -17.34 -17.71 -49.13
N LEU A 145 -18.14 -16.88 -49.83
CA LEU A 145 -19.53 -16.39 -49.65
C LEU A 145 -20.26 -16.59 -48.30
#